data_AF-A0A820EZB2-F1
#
_entry.id   AF-A0A820EZB2-F1
#
_cell.length_a   1.000
_cell.length_b   1.000
_cell.length_c   1.000
_cell.angle_alpha   90.00
_cell.angle_beta   90.00
_cell.angle_gamma   90.00
#
_symmetry.space_group_name_H-M   'P 1'
#
loop_
_entity.id
_entity.type
_entity.pdbx_description
1 polymer ?
#
loop_
_entity_poly.entity_id
_entity_poly.type
_entity_poly.pdbx_seq_one_letter_code
_entity_poly.pdbx_strand_id
1 'polypeptide(L)'
;MLYSSFDVIQTSRRIHQAVWTKIGGKNVPITLDWNEDDTLDKYHTHFLLLDNGRVGEYLDDRPRSDFVEALCDKRKCQAVTIIIEGGPNTLEVIKKDLLKKRPVIIIQGSGRLANALSTFIEVFNKKKALDDDEVKHQLTAFLPEFESEFNKDEQNLFISRIKEILTAEYRKYLHVCKLERNTSLTDMILKAVDSDQLDKTQQADFSELAVRWNYVDRTQSISKRSETDVSLDPRLFQHALIENRPVFVDYFLRRYHNPLQTTKYVYLMIIYLGT
;
A
#
# COMPACT_ATOMS: atom_id res chain seq x y z
N MET A 1 -7.40 17.05 -24.10
CA MET A 1 -7.38 17.77 -22.81
C MET A 1 -8.82 17.98 -22.38
N LEU A 2 -9.37 17.07 -21.57
CA LEU A 2 -10.64 17.27 -20.88
C LEU A 2 -10.33 17.10 -19.40
N TYR A 3 -10.13 18.22 -18.71
CA TYR A 3 -10.11 18.24 -17.25
C TYR A 3 -11.57 18.07 -16.80
N SER A 4 -11.95 16.90 -16.32
CA SER A 4 -13.16 16.78 -15.50
C SER A 4 -12.80 17.36 -14.12
N SER A 5 -13.32 18.54 -13.84
CA SER A 5 -13.28 19.15 -12.51
C SER A 5 -14.08 18.27 -11.56
N PHE A 6 -13.40 17.60 -10.63
CA PHE A 6 -14.02 16.91 -9.50
C PHE A 6 -14.19 17.92 -8.36
N ASP A 7 -15.43 18.10 -7.89
CA ASP A 7 -15.70 18.90 -6.70
C ASP A 7 -15.39 18.08 -5.45
N VAL A 8 -14.49 18.58 -4.61
CA VAL A 8 -14.12 17.93 -3.34
C VAL A 8 -14.99 18.50 -2.22
N ILE A 9 -15.90 17.68 -1.69
CA ILE A 9 -16.74 18.04 -0.54
C ILE A 9 -16.10 17.46 0.73
N GLN A 10 -15.66 18.32 1.65
CA GLN A 10 -15.15 17.93 2.96
C GLN A 10 -16.21 18.17 4.04
N THR A 11 -16.60 17.14 4.80
CA THR A 11 -17.59 17.28 5.89
C THR A 11 -17.10 16.63 7.18
N SER A 12 -17.55 17.15 8.33
CA SER A 12 -17.24 16.60 9.66
C SER A 12 -18.50 16.09 10.38
N ARG A 13 -18.34 14.94 11.03
CA ARG A 13 -19.17 14.26 12.05
C ARG A 13 -20.61 14.77 12.25
N ARG A 14 -21.51 14.36 11.35
CA ARG A 14 -22.91 13.92 11.62
C ARG A 14 -23.59 13.70 10.28
N ILE A 15 -23.50 12.48 9.73
CA ILE A 15 -24.31 12.10 8.57
C ILE A 15 -25.50 11.29 9.07
N HIS A 16 -26.41 12.00 9.72
CA HIS A 16 -27.83 11.76 9.61
C HIS A 16 -28.42 13.14 9.33
N GLN A 17 -28.42 13.56 8.05
CA GLN A 17 -29.25 14.60 7.43
C GLN A 17 -28.50 15.28 6.27
N ALA A 18 -29.04 15.07 5.06
CA ALA A 18 -28.87 15.85 3.82
C ALA A 18 -27.47 16.40 3.51
N VAL A 19 -26.78 15.73 2.58
CA VAL A 19 -25.63 16.31 1.86
C VAL A 19 -26.20 17.22 0.76
N TRP A 20 -25.64 18.42 0.58
CA TRP A 20 -26.04 19.37 -0.46
C TRP A 20 -24.89 19.52 -1.46
N THR A 21 -25.20 19.55 -2.75
CA THR A 21 -24.24 19.92 -3.82
C THR A 21 -24.64 21.24 -4.47
N LYS A 22 -23.71 21.89 -5.18
CA LYS A 22 -23.92 23.20 -5.81
C LYS A 22 -23.97 23.05 -7.33
N ILE A 23 -25.17 23.04 -7.89
CA ILE A 23 -25.38 22.98 -9.35
C ILE A 23 -25.91 24.34 -9.82
N GLY A 24 -25.17 25.02 -10.69
CA GLY A 24 -25.57 26.32 -11.24
C GLY A 24 -25.76 27.42 -10.17
N GLY A 25 -24.99 27.37 -9.09
CA GLY A 25 -25.08 28.34 -7.98
C GLY A 25 -26.23 28.10 -6.99
N LYS A 26 -27.06 27.06 -7.20
CA LYS A 26 -28.12 26.67 -6.27
C LYS A 26 -27.69 25.46 -5.44
N ASN A 27 -28.02 25.48 -4.15
CA ASN A 27 -27.86 24.32 -3.28
C ASN A 27 -28.96 23.32 -3.63
N VAL A 28 -28.57 22.15 -4.14
CA VAL A 28 -29.47 21.04 -4.45
C VAL A 28 -29.27 19.97 -3.39
N PRO A 29 -30.34 19.50 -2.72
CA PRO A 29 -30.23 18.40 -1.78
C PRO A 29 -29.87 17.14 -2.56
N ILE A 30 -28.81 16.44 -2.15
CA ILE A 30 -28.51 15.11 -2.64
C ILE A 30 -29.39 14.16 -1.84
N THR A 31 -30.52 13.75 -2.41
CA THR A 31 -31.19 12.51 -2.01
C THR A 31 -30.31 11.39 -2.52
N LEU A 32 -29.41 10.92 -1.67
CA LEU A 32 -28.69 9.69 -1.92
C LEU A 32 -29.71 8.57 -1.67
N ASP A 33 -30.31 8.09 -2.74
CA ASP A 33 -31.13 6.86 -2.74
C ASP A 33 -30.14 5.69 -2.62
N TRP A 34 -29.52 5.57 -1.45
CA TRP A 34 -28.68 4.44 -1.13
C TRP A 34 -29.61 3.23 -0.98
N ASN A 35 -29.33 2.14 -1.70
CA ASN A 35 -29.76 0.83 -1.19
C ASN A 35 -29.26 0.72 0.27
N GLU A 36 -30.03 0.12 1.17
CA GLU A 36 -29.76 0.10 2.62
C GLU A 36 -28.34 -0.40 3.01
N ASP A 37 -27.62 -1.01 2.07
CA ASP A 37 -26.30 -1.62 2.27
C ASP A 37 -25.07 -0.69 2.01
N ASP A 38 -25.21 0.43 1.32
CA ASP A 38 -24.06 1.30 0.94
C ASP A 38 -23.92 2.54 1.84
N THR A 39 -23.72 2.32 3.14
CA THR A 39 -23.50 3.42 4.10
C THR A 39 -22.02 3.73 4.32
N LEU A 40 -21.70 5.00 4.59
CA LEU A 40 -20.34 5.41 4.93
C LEU A 40 -19.89 4.78 6.26
N ASP A 41 -18.67 4.22 6.29
CA ASP A 41 -18.14 3.58 7.49
C ASP A 41 -17.86 4.60 8.61
N LYS A 42 -18.56 4.43 9.73
CA LYS A 42 -18.47 5.27 10.94
C LYS A 42 -17.10 5.29 11.61
N TYR A 43 -16.19 4.36 11.30
CA TYR A 43 -14.87 4.31 11.89
C TYR A 43 -13.83 5.19 11.16
N HIS A 44 -14.19 5.78 10.01
CA HIS A 44 -13.34 6.76 9.34
C HIS A 44 -13.32 8.12 10.06
N THR A 45 -12.15 8.77 10.04
CA THR A 45 -11.98 10.13 10.58
C THR A 45 -12.24 11.21 9.54
N HIS A 46 -12.08 10.89 8.26
CA HIS A 46 -12.18 11.83 7.13
C HIS A 46 -12.82 11.11 5.94
N PHE A 47 -13.59 11.85 5.14
CA PHE A 47 -14.16 11.38 3.87
C PHE A 47 -13.74 12.33 2.75
N LEU A 48 -13.35 11.76 1.61
CA LEU A 48 -13.19 12.47 0.35
C LEU A 48 -14.26 11.93 -0.60
N LEU A 49 -15.28 12.72 -0.87
CA LEU A 49 -16.38 12.35 -1.76
C LEU A 49 -16.07 12.86 -3.16
N LEU A 50 -16.20 11.98 -4.15
CA LEU A 50 -15.98 12.26 -5.55
C LEU A 50 -17.30 12.12 -6.30
N ASP A 51 -17.60 13.07 -7.17
CA ASP A 51 -18.81 13.10 -7.98
C ASP A 51 -18.44 13.12 -9.47
N ASN A 52 -19.00 12.19 -10.26
CA ASN A 52 -18.91 12.17 -11.72
C ASN A 52 -20.19 12.68 -12.40
N GLY A 53 -21.16 13.17 -11.64
CA GLY A 53 -22.46 13.64 -12.10
C GLY A 53 -23.44 12.53 -12.46
N ARG A 54 -23.18 11.28 -12.10
CA ARG A 54 -24.04 10.11 -12.39
C ARG A 54 -24.41 9.36 -11.12
N VAL A 55 -25.69 9.02 -10.99
CA VAL A 55 -26.21 8.29 -9.84
C VAL A 55 -26.19 6.78 -10.13
N GLY A 56 -25.75 5.98 -9.18
CA GLY A 56 -25.75 4.52 -9.26
C GLY A 56 -24.59 3.90 -10.07
N GLU A 57 -23.64 4.71 -10.54
CA GLU A 57 -22.44 4.21 -11.23
C GLU A 57 -21.23 4.21 -10.30
N TYR A 58 -20.54 3.08 -10.21
CA TYR A 58 -19.25 3.01 -9.53
C TYR A 58 -18.18 3.78 -10.31
N LEU A 59 -17.44 4.63 -9.60
CA LEU A 59 -16.25 5.28 -10.17
C LEU A 59 -15.14 4.26 -10.40
N ASP A 60 -14.39 4.46 -11.47
CA ASP A 60 -13.14 3.75 -11.62
C ASP A 60 -12.09 4.24 -10.60
N ASP A 61 -11.03 3.43 -10.44
CA ASP A 61 -9.99 3.66 -9.43
C ASP A 61 -8.99 4.80 -9.78
N ARG A 62 -9.11 5.46 -10.94
CA ARG A 62 -8.12 6.47 -11.38
C ARG A 62 -7.97 7.63 -10.38
N PRO A 63 -9.04 8.27 -9.86
CA PRO A 63 -8.89 9.39 -8.94
C PRO A 63 -8.13 9.03 -7.67
N ARG A 64 -8.37 7.82 -7.11
CA ARG A 64 -7.63 7.32 -5.95
C ARG A 64 -6.15 7.11 -6.30
N SER A 65 -5.86 6.47 -7.43
CA SER A 65 -4.48 6.20 -7.86
C SER A 65 -3.68 7.49 -8.08
N ASP A 66 -4.30 8.50 -8.69
CA ASP A 66 -3.68 9.80 -8.96
C ASP A 66 -3.45 10.59 -7.66
N PHE A 67 -4.41 10.54 -6.72
CA PHE A 67 -4.25 11.15 -5.41
C PHE A 67 -3.09 10.53 -4.62
N VAL A 68 -3.00 9.20 -4.61
CA VAL A 68 -1.89 8.48 -3.96
C VAL A 68 -0.56 8.86 -4.60
N GLU A 69 -0.49 8.97 -5.94
CA GLU A 69 0.70 9.43 -6.65
C GLU A 69 1.15 10.83 -6.19
N ALA A 70 0.23 11.79 -6.25
CA ALA A 70 0.52 13.17 -5.86
C ALA A 70 0.96 13.26 -4.39
N LEU A 71 0.38 12.43 -3.51
CA LEU A 71 0.77 12.36 -2.11
C LEU A 71 2.18 11.79 -1.95
N CYS A 72 2.49 10.68 -2.63
CA CYS A 72 3.84 10.08 -2.64
C CYS A 72 4.89 11.07 -3.13
N ASP A 73 4.63 11.78 -4.23
CA ASP A 73 5.53 12.78 -4.80
C ASP A 73 5.75 13.96 -3.86
N LYS A 74 4.69 14.43 -3.21
CA LYS A 74 4.73 15.55 -2.27
C LYS A 74 5.44 15.18 -0.96
N ARG A 75 5.22 13.95 -0.48
CA ARG A 75 5.77 13.47 0.80
C ARG A 75 7.12 12.77 0.66
N LYS A 76 7.56 12.51 -0.57
CA LYS A 76 8.76 11.72 -0.86
C LYS A 76 8.71 10.37 -0.15
N CYS A 77 7.60 9.66 -0.32
CA CYS A 77 7.37 8.33 0.25
C CYS A 77 6.89 7.34 -0.81
N GLN A 78 7.02 6.05 -0.51
CA GLN A 78 6.53 4.96 -1.34
C GLN A 78 5.17 4.46 -0.79
N ALA A 79 4.25 4.15 -1.69
CA ALA A 79 3.00 3.47 -1.35
C ALA A 79 3.17 1.95 -1.46
N VAL A 80 2.45 1.23 -0.61
CA VAL A 80 2.35 -0.23 -0.62
C VAL A 80 0.87 -0.58 -0.65
N THR A 81 0.50 -1.51 -1.52
CA THR A 81 -0.89 -1.97 -1.65
C THR A 81 -1.05 -3.32 -0.99
N ILE A 82 -2.08 -3.46 -0.15
CA ILE A 82 -2.41 -4.72 0.52
C ILE A 82 -3.76 -5.19 -0.01
N ILE A 83 -3.80 -6.41 -0.54
CA ILE A 83 -4.99 -7.04 -1.08
C ILE A 83 -5.50 -8.06 -0.07
N ILE A 84 -6.67 -7.76 0.49
CA ILE A 84 -7.47 -8.66 1.32
C ILE A 84 -8.72 -8.98 0.50
N GLU A 85 -8.95 -10.26 0.24
CA GLU A 85 -9.99 -10.73 -0.68
C GLU A 85 -9.91 -10.09 -2.08
N GLY A 86 -10.85 -9.20 -2.42
CA GLY A 86 -10.95 -8.53 -3.71
C GLY A 86 -11.94 -9.18 -4.68
N GLY A 87 -12.64 -8.32 -5.41
CA GLY A 87 -13.46 -8.68 -6.56
C GLY A 87 -12.73 -8.50 -7.89
N PRO A 88 -13.41 -8.63 -9.04
CA PRO A 88 -12.79 -8.56 -10.37
C PRO A 88 -12.03 -7.25 -10.63
N ASN A 89 -12.57 -6.12 -10.17
CA ASN A 89 -11.95 -4.79 -10.33
C ASN A 89 -10.60 -4.64 -9.62
N THR A 90 -10.31 -5.49 -8.64
CA THR A 90 -9.05 -5.48 -7.89
C THR A 90 -7.85 -5.79 -8.80
N LEU A 91 -8.04 -6.58 -9.85
CA LEU A 91 -6.97 -6.92 -10.79
C LEU A 91 -6.40 -5.66 -11.48
N GLU A 92 -7.25 -4.70 -11.82
CA GLU A 92 -6.83 -3.43 -12.41
C GLU A 92 -6.04 -2.57 -11.42
N VAL A 93 -6.42 -2.59 -10.14
CA VAL A 93 -5.67 -1.90 -9.08
C VAL A 93 -4.26 -2.48 -8.97
N ILE A 94 -4.16 -3.81 -8.92
CA ILE A 94 -2.88 -4.53 -8.87
C ILE A 94 -2.03 -4.17 -10.09
N LYS A 95 -2.59 -4.27 -11.30
CA LYS A 95 -1.87 -3.94 -12.54
C LYS A 95 -1.32 -2.51 -12.53
N LYS A 96 -2.11 -1.53 -12.09
CA LYS A 96 -1.66 -0.13 -11.99
C LYS A 96 -0.49 0.04 -11.02
N ASP A 97 -0.53 -0.62 -9.87
CA ASP A 97 0.55 -0.53 -8.88
C ASP A 97 1.83 -1.24 -9.37
N LEU A 98 1.69 -2.37 -10.07
CA LEU A 98 2.83 -3.07 -10.69
C LEU A 98 3.50 -2.25 -11.79
N LEU A 99 2.72 -1.59 -12.65
CA LEU A 99 3.24 -0.65 -13.67
C LEU A 99 4.04 0.49 -13.03
N LYS A 100 3.65 0.92 -11.83
CA LYS A 100 4.33 1.94 -11.03
C LYS A 100 5.47 1.37 -10.16
N LYS A 101 5.80 0.07 -10.30
CA LYS A 101 6.84 -0.61 -9.50
C LYS A 101 6.59 -0.53 -7.99
N ARG A 102 5.32 -0.51 -7.58
CA ARG A 102 4.91 -0.47 -6.17
C ARG A 102 4.74 -1.88 -5.63
N PRO A 103 5.26 -2.20 -4.44
CA PRO A 103 5.03 -3.48 -3.81
C PRO A 103 3.54 -3.73 -3.56
N VAL A 104 3.06 -4.88 -4.00
CA VAL A 104 1.71 -5.39 -3.79
C VAL A 104 1.79 -6.64 -2.91
N ILE A 105 1.09 -6.60 -1.79
CA ILE A 105 1.05 -7.65 -0.80
C ILE A 105 -0.31 -8.35 -0.90
N ILE A 106 -0.30 -9.65 -1.18
CA ILE A 106 -1.50 -10.48 -1.29
C ILE A 106 -1.64 -11.32 -0.04
N ILE A 107 -2.75 -11.16 0.68
CA ILE A 107 -3.03 -11.91 1.90
C ILE A 107 -3.63 -13.28 1.55
N GLN A 108 -2.79 -14.31 1.58
CA GLN A 108 -3.23 -15.69 1.39
C GLN A 108 -4.15 -16.12 2.52
N GLY A 109 -5.28 -16.75 2.16
CA GLY A 109 -6.30 -17.19 3.10
C GLY A 109 -7.34 -16.13 3.41
N SER A 110 -7.22 -14.91 2.86
CA SER A 110 -8.27 -13.89 3.01
C SER A 110 -9.53 -14.23 2.22
N GLY A 111 -9.41 -14.96 1.11
CA GLY A 111 -10.54 -15.37 0.27
C GLY A 111 -10.49 -14.74 -1.12
N ARG A 112 -11.55 -14.98 -1.90
CA ARG A 112 -11.82 -14.36 -3.21
C ARG A 112 -10.61 -14.30 -4.16
N LEU A 113 -10.41 -13.18 -4.85
CA LEU A 113 -9.33 -13.00 -5.82
C LEU A 113 -7.94 -13.17 -5.17
N ALA A 114 -7.74 -12.70 -3.94
CA ALA A 114 -6.47 -12.84 -3.22
C ALA A 114 -6.04 -14.32 -3.09
N ASN A 115 -6.98 -15.22 -2.77
CA ASN A 115 -6.68 -16.65 -2.72
C ASN A 115 -6.35 -17.23 -4.09
N ALA A 116 -7.13 -16.91 -5.12
CA ALA A 116 -6.85 -17.35 -6.48
C ALA A 116 -5.45 -16.89 -6.95
N LEU A 117 -5.13 -15.60 -6.77
CA LEU A 117 -3.82 -15.04 -7.10
C LEU A 117 -2.68 -15.68 -6.31
N SER A 118 -2.88 -15.96 -5.02
CA SER A 118 -1.86 -16.64 -4.20
C SER A 118 -1.49 -18.01 -4.77
N THR A 119 -2.49 -18.78 -5.21
CA THR A 119 -2.31 -20.08 -5.87
C THR A 119 -1.59 -19.92 -7.22
N PHE A 120 -2.02 -18.96 -8.04
CA PHE A 120 -1.41 -18.72 -9.35
C PHE A 120 0.05 -18.28 -9.24
N ILE A 121 0.38 -17.42 -8.29
CA ILE A 121 1.76 -17.01 -8.01
C ILE A 121 2.60 -18.22 -7.60
N GLU A 122 2.09 -19.08 -6.72
CA GLU A 122 2.82 -20.28 -6.30
C GLU A 122 3.08 -21.24 -7.48
N VAL A 123 2.04 -21.52 -8.28
CA VAL A 123 2.16 -22.40 -9.45
C VAL A 123 3.11 -21.81 -10.50
N PHE A 124 2.96 -20.52 -10.81
CA PHE A 124 3.83 -19.82 -11.75
C PHE A 124 5.28 -19.79 -11.23
N ASN A 125 5.48 -19.66 -9.92
CA ASN A 125 6.80 -19.69 -9.32
C ASN A 125 7.51 -21.04 -9.49
N LYS A 126 6.76 -22.14 -9.49
CA LYS A 126 7.26 -23.52 -9.66
C LYS A 126 7.40 -23.92 -11.13
N LYS A 127 6.37 -23.67 -11.95
CA LYS A 127 6.26 -24.18 -13.33
C LYS A 127 6.57 -23.16 -14.42
N LYS A 128 6.66 -21.86 -14.09
CA LYS A 128 6.83 -20.75 -15.04
C LYS A 128 5.75 -20.65 -16.13
N ALA A 129 4.62 -21.32 -15.93
CA ALA A 129 3.48 -21.32 -16.81
C ALA A 129 2.19 -21.54 -16.00
N LEU A 130 1.08 -21.04 -16.53
CA LEU A 130 -0.27 -21.28 -16.03
C LEU A 130 -1.13 -21.84 -17.16
N ASP A 131 -1.84 -22.91 -16.84
CA ASP A 131 -2.82 -23.53 -17.72
C ASP A 131 -4.15 -22.78 -17.65
N ASP A 132 -4.76 -22.54 -18.81
CA ASP A 132 -5.98 -21.73 -18.87
C ASP A 132 -7.16 -22.40 -18.20
N ASP A 133 -7.28 -23.73 -18.34
CA ASP A 133 -8.37 -24.49 -17.73
C ASP A 133 -8.26 -24.50 -16.20
N GLU A 134 -7.04 -24.67 -15.67
CA GLU A 134 -6.79 -24.58 -14.22
C GLU A 134 -7.06 -23.16 -13.68
N VAL A 135 -6.61 -22.12 -14.39
CA VAL A 135 -6.90 -20.73 -13.98
C VAL A 135 -8.40 -20.49 -13.95
N LYS A 136 -9.12 -20.93 -15.00
CA LYS A 136 -10.57 -20.80 -15.08
C LYS A 136 -11.26 -21.52 -13.92
N HIS A 137 -10.89 -22.76 -13.65
CA HIS A 137 -11.45 -23.56 -12.55
C HIS A 137 -11.26 -22.88 -11.19
N GLN A 138 -10.04 -22.39 -10.91
CA GLN A 138 -9.74 -21.69 -9.65
C GLN A 138 -10.48 -20.36 -9.53
N LEU A 139 -10.62 -19.61 -10.63
CA LEU A 139 -11.38 -18.36 -10.65
C LEU A 139 -12.86 -18.60 -10.38
N THR A 140 -13.47 -19.60 -11.02
CA THR A 140 -14.86 -19.99 -10.74
C THR A 140 -15.05 -20.40 -9.28
N ALA A 141 -14.08 -21.12 -8.70
CA ALA A 141 -14.16 -21.58 -7.31
C ALA A 141 -14.07 -20.45 -6.27
N PHE A 142 -13.19 -19.48 -6.50
CA PHE A 142 -12.92 -18.40 -5.53
C PHE A 142 -13.66 -17.09 -5.85
N LEU A 143 -14.06 -16.85 -7.08
CA LEU A 143 -14.69 -15.62 -7.55
C LEU A 143 -15.93 -15.95 -8.39
N PRO A 144 -17.07 -16.29 -7.77
CA PRO A 144 -18.27 -16.73 -8.49
C PRO A 144 -18.76 -15.73 -9.55
N GLU A 145 -18.53 -14.43 -9.32
CA GLU A 145 -18.87 -13.35 -10.27
C GLU A 145 -18.17 -13.55 -11.63
N PHE A 146 -17.01 -14.20 -11.64
CA PHE A 146 -16.28 -14.52 -12.86
C PHE A 146 -17.07 -15.41 -13.81
N GLU A 147 -17.94 -16.29 -13.29
CA GLU A 147 -18.79 -17.13 -14.14
C GLU A 147 -20.16 -16.51 -14.38
N SER A 148 -20.75 -15.84 -13.39
CA SER A 148 -22.11 -15.31 -13.48
C SER A 148 -22.23 -13.97 -14.23
N GLU A 149 -21.21 -13.12 -14.19
CA GLU A 149 -21.28 -11.75 -14.71
C GLU A 149 -20.46 -11.55 -16.01
N PHE A 150 -19.43 -12.36 -16.24
CA PHE A 150 -18.50 -12.19 -17.36
C PHE A 150 -18.89 -13.10 -18.52
N ASN A 151 -18.99 -12.53 -19.72
CA ASN A 151 -19.10 -13.34 -20.94
C ASN A 151 -17.77 -14.05 -21.28
N LYS A 152 -17.79 -14.95 -22.27
CA LYS A 152 -16.60 -15.75 -22.63
C LYS A 152 -15.38 -14.91 -23.02
N ASP A 153 -15.60 -13.80 -23.73
CA ASP A 153 -14.51 -12.92 -24.18
C ASP A 153 -13.92 -12.15 -23.00
N GLU A 154 -14.77 -11.69 -22.08
CA GLU A 154 -14.36 -11.04 -20.84
C GLU A 154 -13.60 -11.99 -19.90
N GLN A 155 -14.04 -13.25 -19.80
CA GLN A 155 -13.32 -14.30 -19.06
C GLN A 155 -11.93 -14.53 -19.64
N ASN A 156 -11.81 -14.68 -20.96
CA ASN A 156 -10.52 -14.86 -21.64
C ASN A 156 -9.60 -13.65 -21.45
N LEU A 157 -10.16 -12.43 -21.53
CA LEU A 157 -9.42 -11.20 -21.28
C LEU A 157 -8.93 -11.12 -19.83
N PHE A 158 -9.75 -11.49 -18.87
CA PHE A 158 -9.40 -11.51 -17.45
C PHE A 158 -8.27 -12.51 -17.16
N ILE A 159 -8.34 -13.71 -17.72
CA ILE A 159 -7.27 -14.72 -17.64
C ILE A 159 -5.96 -14.17 -18.27
N SER A 160 -6.07 -13.52 -19.43
CA SER A 160 -4.92 -12.87 -20.09
C SER A 160 -4.27 -11.81 -19.19
N ARG A 161 -5.07 -10.97 -18.52
CA ARG A 161 -4.59 -9.96 -17.58
C ARG A 161 -3.91 -10.57 -16.36
N ILE A 162 -4.40 -11.69 -15.83
CA ILE A 162 -3.72 -12.42 -14.75
C ILE A 162 -2.34 -12.89 -15.22
N LYS A 163 -2.24 -13.48 -16.41
CA LYS A 163 -0.95 -13.92 -16.95
C LYS A 163 0.02 -12.76 -17.17
N GLU A 164 -0.48 -11.59 -17.58
CA GLU A 164 0.31 -10.37 -17.77
C GLU A 164 0.95 -9.88 -16.46
N ILE A 165 0.19 -9.86 -15.35
CA ILE A 165 0.74 -9.46 -14.04
C ILE A 165 1.69 -10.50 -13.45
N LEU A 166 1.62 -11.75 -13.91
CA LEU A 166 2.50 -12.85 -13.51
C LEU A 166 3.72 -13.01 -14.42
N THR A 167 4.16 -11.96 -15.08
CA THR A 167 5.41 -11.96 -15.86
C THR A 167 6.65 -11.85 -14.97
N ALA A 168 7.81 -12.18 -15.55
CA ALA A 168 9.10 -12.07 -14.85
C ALA A 168 9.41 -10.63 -14.39
N GLU A 169 8.88 -9.63 -15.10
CA GLU A 169 9.06 -8.21 -14.78
C GLU A 169 8.42 -7.82 -13.44
N TYR A 170 7.17 -8.24 -13.21
CA TYR A 170 6.39 -7.82 -12.05
C TYR A 170 6.55 -8.72 -10.82
N ARG A 171 7.07 -9.93 -10.99
CA ARG A 171 7.22 -10.93 -9.94
C ARG A 171 7.88 -10.39 -8.66
N LYS A 172 8.89 -9.52 -8.80
CA LYS A 172 9.63 -8.94 -7.67
C LYS A 172 8.83 -7.98 -6.79
N TYR A 173 7.67 -7.50 -7.28
CA TYR A 173 6.76 -6.61 -6.56
C TYR A 173 5.53 -7.34 -5.99
N LEU A 174 5.35 -8.63 -6.29
CA LEU A 174 4.22 -9.43 -5.81
C LEU A 174 4.63 -10.28 -4.60
N HIS A 175 4.10 -9.94 -3.43
CA HIS A 175 4.43 -10.61 -2.17
C HIS A 175 3.22 -11.35 -1.61
N VAL A 176 3.24 -12.67 -1.68
CA VAL A 176 2.21 -13.50 -1.04
C VAL A 176 2.56 -13.69 0.43
N CYS A 177 1.63 -13.35 1.32
CA CYS A 177 1.82 -13.43 2.76
C CYS A 177 0.63 -14.09 3.43
N LYS A 178 0.90 -15.00 4.37
CA LYS A 178 -0.12 -15.63 5.20
C LYS A 178 -0.17 -14.90 6.54
N LEU A 179 -1.37 -14.54 7.00
CA LEU A 179 -1.56 -14.00 8.33
C LEU A 179 -1.57 -15.15 9.34
N GLU A 180 -0.51 -15.26 10.13
CA GLU A 180 -0.44 -16.15 11.29
C GLU A 180 -0.56 -15.32 12.58
N ARG A 181 -0.83 -15.98 13.73
CA ARG A 181 -1.07 -15.28 15.01
C ARG A 181 0.03 -14.29 15.42
N ASN A 182 1.27 -14.53 14.98
CA ASN A 182 2.43 -13.70 15.31
C ASN A 182 2.96 -12.90 14.11
N THR A 183 2.24 -12.86 12.98
CA THR A 183 2.68 -12.11 11.81
C THR A 183 2.37 -10.63 12.00
N SER A 184 3.40 -9.80 12.16
CA SER A 184 3.24 -8.34 12.18
C SER A 184 2.99 -7.80 10.77
N LEU A 185 1.98 -6.94 10.61
CA LEU A 185 1.76 -6.18 9.38
C LEU A 185 3.01 -5.38 8.99
N THR A 186 3.71 -4.82 9.99
CA THR A 186 4.94 -4.07 9.81
C THR A 186 6.04 -4.93 9.18
N ASP A 187 6.20 -6.18 9.65
CA ASP A 187 7.15 -7.13 9.04
C ASP A 187 6.82 -7.43 7.58
N MET A 188 5.53 -7.54 7.28
CA MET A 188 5.03 -7.83 5.95
C MET A 188 5.34 -6.68 4.98
N ILE A 189 5.03 -5.45 5.41
CA ILE A 189 5.31 -4.23 4.64
C ILE A 189 6.81 -4.07 4.44
N LEU A 190 7.60 -4.21 5.50
CA LEU A 190 9.06 -4.07 5.42
C LEU A 190 9.69 -5.10 4.48
N LYS A 191 9.27 -6.38 4.54
CA LYS A 191 9.74 -7.40 3.59
C LYS A 191 9.39 -7.09 2.14
N ALA A 192 8.26 -6.41 1.91
CA ALA A 192 7.83 -6.04 0.58
C ALA A 192 8.62 -4.85 0.02
N VAL A 193 8.96 -3.84 0.83
CA VAL A 193 9.69 -2.64 0.39
C VAL A 193 11.23 -2.80 0.39
N ASP A 194 11.74 -3.76 1.16
CA ASP A 194 13.18 -4.07 1.32
C ASP A 194 13.53 -5.45 0.75
N SER A 195 12.81 -5.88 -0.29
CA SER A 195 13.11 -7.15 -0.95
C SER A 195 14.38 -7.04 -1.79
N ASP A 196 15.30 -7.98 -1.64
CA ASP A 196 16.56 -8.05 -2.42
C ASP A 196 16.32 -8.20 -3.93
N GLN A 197 15.09 -8.55 -4.34
CA GLN A 197 14.70 -8.66 -5.74
C GLN A 197 14.33 -7.32 -6.38
N LEU A 198 14.11 -6.27 -5.58
CA LEU A 198 13.78 -4.93 -6.07
C LEU A 198 15.02 -4.23 -6.65
N ASP A 199 14.78 -3.31 -7.58
CA ASP A 199 15.84 -2.43 -8.08
C ASP A 199 16.34 -1.54 -6.92
N LYS A 200 17.64 -1.27 -6.81
CA LYS A 200 18.21 -0.46 -5.71
C LYS A 200 17.58 0.93 -5.55
N THR A 201 17.05 1.50 -6.63
CA THR A 201 16.36 2.80 -6.62
C THR A 201 14.93 2.72 -6.08
N GLN A 202 14.38 1.51 -5.98
CA GLN A 202 13.01 1.20 -5.52
C GLN A 202 12.97 0.55 -4.14
N GLN A 203 14.13 0.13 -3.62
CA GLN A 203 14.27 -0.31 -2.25
C GLN A 203 14.12 0.89 -1.32
N ALA A 204 13.24 0.78 -0.32
CA ALA A 204 13.20 1.77 0.73
C ALA A 204 14.44 1.62 1.63
N ASP A 205 14.95 2.73 2.16
CA ASP A 205 15.99 2.66 3.18
C ASP A 205 15.36 2.08 4.46
N PHE A 206 15.55 0.77 4.64
CA PHE A 206 15.04 0.04 5.79
C PHE A 206 15.51 0.65 7.11
N SER A 207 16.74 1.16 7.17
CA SER A 207 17.29 1.76 8.39
C SER A 207 16.55 3.05 8.73
N GLU A 208 16.25 3.87 7.72
CA GLU A 208 15.42 5.06 7.87
C GLU A 208 14.01 4.68 8.34
N LEU A 209 13.35 3.74 7.66
CA LEU A 209 11.99 3.31 8.03
C LEU A 209 11.92 2.73 9.44
N ALA A 210 12.87 1.87 9.82
CA ALA A 210 12.90 1.26 11.14
C ALA A 210 13.02 2.31 12.24
N VAL A 211 13.90 3.30 12.06
CA VAL A 211 13.99 4.44 12.99
C VAL A 211 12.68 5.20 12.97
N ARG A 212 12.20 5.66 11.80
CA ARG A 212 10.99 6.50 11.61
C ARG A 212 9.72 5.90 12.18
N TRP A 213 9.58 4.58 12.14
CA TRP A 213 8.42 3.86 12.67
C TRP A 213 8.61 3.36 14.10
N ASN A 214 9.74 3.67 14.72
CA ASN A 214 10.14 3.16 16.03
C ASN A 214 10.04 1.61 16.09
N TYR A 215 10.41 0.94 15.01
CA TYR A 215 10.24 -0.50 14.87
C TYR A 215 11.45 -1.26 15.44
N VAL A 216 11.40 -1.51 16.75
CA VAL A 216 12.54 -2.02 17.53
C VAL A 216 12.80 -3.52 17.36
N ASP A 217 11.78 -4.33 17.06
CA ASP A 217 11.88 -5.80 17.06
C ASP A 217 12.90 -6.35 16.04
N ARG A 218 13.21 -5.60 14.98
CA ARG A 218 14.24 -5.94 13.99
C ARG A 218 15.59 -5.24 14.18
N THR A 219 15.81 -4.45 15.22
CA THR A 219 17.13 -3.85 15.51
C THR A 219 18.25 -4.90 15.62
N GLN A 220 17.91 -6.10 16.13
CA GLN A 220 18.82 -7.25 16.15
C GLN A 220 19.12 -7.82 14.76
N SER A 221 18.23 -7.68 13.77
CA SER A 221 18.45 -8.10 12.39
C SER A 221 19.19 -7.04 11.57
N ILE A 222 18.97 -5.75 11.84
CA ILE A 222 19.83 -4.65 11.35
C ILE A 222 21.26 -4.88 11.82
N SER A 223 21.43 -5.27 13.09
CA SER A 223 22.73 -5.65 13.66
C SER A 223 23.40 -6.85 12.97
N LYS A 224 22.64 -7.74 12.31
CA LYS A 224 23.16 -8.93 11.62
C LYS A 224 23.43 -8.72 10.13
N ARG A 225 22.82 -7.70 9.50
CA ARG A 225 22.87 -7.53 8.04
C ARG A 225 24.15 -6.87 7.50
N SER A 226 24.99 -6.29 8.34
CA SER A 226 26.42 -6.04 8.04
C SER A 226 27.10 -5.31 9.21
N GLU A 227 28.33 -5.71 9.54
CA GLU A 227 29.24 -4.87 10.35
C GLU A 227 29.71 -3.63 9.55
N THR A 228 29.49 -3.59 8.23
CA THR A 228 30.11 -2.62 7.33
C THR A 228 29.20 -1.58 6.67
N ASP A 229 27.86 -1.69 6.65
CA ASP A 229 27.07 -0.90 5.67
C ASP A 229 25.86 -0.11 6.18
N VAL A 230 25.55 -0.09 7.49
CA VAL A 230 24.72 1.02 7.98
C VAL A 230 25.63 2.23 8.05
N SER A 231 25.74 2.97 6.95
CA SER A 231 26.10 4.39 6.98
C SER A 231 25.29 4.97 8.12
N LEU A 232 25.95 5.27 9.24
CA LEU A 232 25.35 5.89 10.40
C LEU A 232 24.92 7.29 9.97
N ASP A 233 23.77 7.39 9.29
CA ASP A 233 23.30 8.66 8.75
C ASP A 233 23.06 9.59 9.95
N PRO A 234 23.81 10.70 10.03
CA PRO A 234 23.66 11.72 11.07
C PRO A 234 22.20 12.11 11.34
N ARG A 235 21.40 12.14 10.28
CA ARG A 235 20.00 12.57 10.29
C ARG A 235 19.09 11.57 11.01
N LEU A 236 19.39 10.27 10.92
CA LEU A 236 18.62 9.24 11.61
C LEU A 236 18.84 9.27 13.12
N PHE A 237 20.09 9.53 13.55
CA PHE A 237 20.39 9.73 14.97
C PHE A 237 19.69 10.99 15.51
N GLN A 238 19.76 12.11 14.78
CA GLN A 238 19.06 13.33 15.14
C GLN A 238 17.54 13.10 15.24
N HIS A 239 16.94 12.41 14.27
CA HIS A 239 15.52 12.10 14.29
C HIS A 239 15.14 11.22 15.48
N ALA A 240 15.94 10.20 15.79
CA ALA A 240 15.73 9.35 16.98
C ALA A 240 15.76 10.15 18.29
N LEU A 241 16.59 11.19 18.37
CA LEU A 241 16.65 12.09 19.53
C LEU A 241 15.43 12.99 19.64
N ILE A 242 15.06 13.65 18.54
CA ILE A 242 13.91 14.58 18.50
C ILE A 242 12.61 13.83 18.82
N GLU A 243 12.43 12.63 18.27
CA GLU A 243 11.22 11.81 18.45
C GLU A 243 11.26 10.92 19.71
N ASN A 244 12.23 11.11 20.61
CA ASN A 244 12.41 10.34 21.85
C ASN A 244 12.36 8.81 21.64
N ARG A 245 13.29 8.28 20.84
CA ARG A 245 13.42 6.85 20.52
C ARG A 245 14.65 6.24 21.20
N PRO A 246 14.60 5.95 22.51
CA PRO A 246 15.78 5.64 23.31
C PRO A 246 16.54 4.39 22.86
N VAL A 247 15.83 3.38 22.34
CA VAL A 247 16.48 2.14 21.86
C VAL A 247 17.34 2.40 20.62
N PHE A 248 16.88 3.23 19.70
CA PHE A 248 17.68 3.63 18.53
C PHE A 248 18.84 4.55 18.93
N VAL A 249 18.63 5.44 19.89
CA VAL A 249 19.69 6.30 20.45
C VAL A 249 20.81 5.45 21.05
N ASP A 250 20.48 4.46 21.89
CA ASP A 250 21.45 3.51 22.45
C ASP A 250 22.15 2.71 21.35
N TYR A 251 21.41 2.20 20.36
CA TYR A 251 21.97 1.49 19.20
C TYR A 251 23.01 2.34 18.44
N PHE A 252 22.68 3.60 18.16
CA PHE A 252 23.57 4.53 17.49
C PHE A 252 24.82 4.83 18.33
N LEU A 253 24.65 5.16 19.61
CA LEU A 253 25.76 5.48 20.53
C LEU A 253 26.76 4.31 20.66
N ARG A 254 26.28 3.07 20.71
CA ARG A 254 27.15 1.88 20.77
C ARG A 254 27.99 1.68 19.51
N ARG A 255 27.50 2.13 18.34
CA ARG A 255 28.14 1.93 17.05
C ARG A 255 29.03 3.11 16.62
N TYR A 256 28.76 4.32 17.11
CA TYR A 256 29.70 5.43 17.06
C TYR A 256 30.87 5.17 18.02
N HIS A 257 31.81 4.30 17.63
CA HIS A 257 32.99 3.95 18.43
C HIS A 257 33.97 5.11 18.69
N ASN A 258 33.75 6.30 18.09
CA ASN A 258 34.62 7.46 18.25
C ASN A 258 33.91 8.62 18.99
N PRO A 259 34.32 8.95 20.23
CA PRO A 259 33.71 10.03 21.00
C PRO A 259 33.83 11.42 20.35
N LEU A 260 34.79 11.66 19.44
CA LEU A 260 34.92 12.94 18.72
C LEU A 260 33.81 13.13 17.67
N GLN A 261 33.33 12.05 17.05
CA GLN A 261 32.14 12.11 16.20
C GLN A 261 30.91 12.36 17.06
N THR A 262 30.80 11.64 18.18
CA THR A 262 29.76 11.83 19.21
C THR A 262 29.74 13.27 19.73
N THR A 263 30.90 13.95 19.84
CA THR A 263 30.98 15.34 20.32
C THR A 263 30.28 16.32 19.39
N LYS A 264 30.36 16.11 18.06
CA LYS A 264 29.61 16.92 17.07
C LYS A 264 28.09 16.73 17.22
N TYR A 265 27.65 15.54 17.62
CA TYR A 265 26.25 15.21 17.85
C TYR A 265 25.73 15.64 19.23
N VAL A 266 26.57 15.57 20.27
CA VAL A 266 26.29 16.16 21.58
C VAL A 266 26.17 17.68 21.47
N TYR A 267 26.97 18.32 20.62
CA TYR A 267 26.81 19.74 20.31
C TYR A 267 25.45 20.04 19.64
N LEU A 268 24.98 19.17 18.74
CA LEU A 268 23.63 19.22 18.17
C LEU A 268 22.53 18.99 19.22
N MET A 269 22.71 18.05 20.16
CA MET A 269 21.81 17.87 21.31
C MET A 269 21.72 19.13 22.16
N ILE A 270 22.86 19.76 22.49
CA ILE A 270 22.92 20.97 23.31
C ILE A 270 22.25 22.16 22.59
N ILE A 271 22.41 22.28 21.27
CA ILE A 271 21.75 23.33 20.48
C ILE A 271 20.24 23.11 20.39
N TYR A 272 19.77 21.86 20.23
CA TYR A 272 18.34 21.56 20.06
C TYR A 272 17.54 21.42 21.36
N LEU A 273 18.17 21.00 22.45
CA LEU A 273 17.55 20.87 23.78
C LEU A 273 17.80 22.11 24.67
N GLY A 274 18.60 23.07 24.18
CA GLY A 274 19.04 24.27 24.90
C GLY A 274 18.24 25.55 24.60
N THR A 275 17.06 25.45 24.00
CA THR A 275 16.08 26.56 23.84
C THR A 275 14.68 26.05 24.15
#